data_AF-Q05JM5-F1
#
_entry.id   AF-Q05JM5-F1
#
_cell.length_a   1.000
_cell.length_b   1.000
_cell.length_c   1.000
_cell.angle_alpha   90.00
_cell.angle_beta   90.00
_cell.angle_gamma   90.00
#
_symmetry.space_group_name_H-M   'P 1'
#
loop_
_entity.id
_entity.type
_entity.pdbx_description
1 polymer ?
#
loop_
_entity_poly.entity_id
_entity_poly.type
_entity_poly.pdbx_seq_one_letter_code
_entity_poly.pdbx_strand_id
1 'polypeptide(L)' 'AAIVGSHEHPEFIINVKETGKVLMVNYEDIDNLKVTTIGAAR' A
#
# COMPACT_ATOMS: atom_id res chain seq x y z
N ALA A 1 3.19 11.69 -4.00
CA ALA A 1 2.63 10.38 -3.57
C ALA A 1 1.53 10.63 -2.53
N ALA A 2 0.60 9.71 -2.36
CA ALA A 2 -0.40 9.77 -1.29
C ALA A 2 -0.39 8.45 -0.51
N ILE A 3 -0.59 8.51 0.81
CA ILE A 3 -0.63 7.34 1.69
C ILE A 3 -1.94 7.41 2.46
N VAL A 4 -2.67 6.30 2.48
CA VAL A 4 -3.92 6.15 3.24
C VAL A 4 -3.76 4.94 4.15
N GLY A 5 -3.94 5.15 5.45
CA GLY A 5 -3.94 4.08 6.45
C GLY A 5 -5.35 3.71 6.88
N SER A 6 -5.58 2.42 7.12
CA SER A 6 -6.78 1.97 7.81
C SER A 6 -6.61 2.12 9.33
N HIS A 7 -7.69 2.49 10.01
CA HIS A 7 -7.72 2.54 11.48
C HIS A 7 -8.15 1.18 12.08
N GLU A 8 -8.79 0.33 11.28
CA GLU A 8 -9.34 -0.96 11.71
C GLU A 8 -8.43 -2.14 11.34
N HIS A 9 -7.61 -1.98 10.29
CA HIS A 9 -6.70 -3.00 9.81
C HIS A 9 -5.29 -2.41 9.71
N PRO A 10 -4.24 -3.17 10.09
CA PRO A 10 -2.86 -2.73 9.98
C PRO A 10 -2.40 -2.77 8.51
N GLU A 11 -2.92 -1.84 7.71
CA GLU A 11 -2.63 -1.74 6.29
C GLU A 11 -2.48 -0.29 5.80
N PHE A 12 -1.53 -0.08 4.87
CA PHE A 12 -1.34 1.15 4.12
C PHE A 12 -1.58 0.94 2.62
N ILE A 13 -2.31 1.87 2.02
CA ILE A 13 -2.43 2.01 0.56
C ILE A 13 -1.61 3.22 0.13
N ILE A 14 -0.60 2.98 -0.70
CA ILE A 14 0.34 3.98 -1.19
C ILE A 14 0.12 4.18 -2.68
N ASN A 15 -0.28 5.39 -3.09
CA ASN A 15 -0.43 5.75 -4.49
C ASN A 15 0.84 6.48 -5.00
N VAL A 16 1.57 5.81 -5.88
CA VAL A 16 2.77 6.32 -6.56
C VAL A 16 2.38 6.83 -7.94
N LYS A 17 1.97 8.11 -7.99
CA LYS A 17 1.47 8.78 -9.21
C LYS A 17 2.47 8.79 -10.36
N GLU A 18 3.76 8.97 -10.07
CA GLU A 18 4.84 9.02 -11.08
C GLU A 18 4.93 7.71 -11.89
N THR A 19 4.74 6.57 -11.21
CA THR A 19 4.88 5.24 -11.81
C THR A 19 3.55 4.57 -12.16
N GLY A 20 2.42 5.20 -11.82
CA GLY A 20 1.08 4.59 -11.98
C GLY A 20 0.93 3.29 -11.19
N LYS A 21 1.52 3.21 -10.00
CA LYS A 21 1.45 2.02 -9.15
C LYS A 21 0.72 2.33 -7.85
N VAL A 22 -0.08 1.39 -7.39
CA VAL A 22 -0.64 1.38 -6.04
C VAL A 22 0.02 0.25 -5.28
N LEU A 23 0.59 0.55 -4.11
CA LEU A 23 1.17 -0.45 -3.22
C LEU A 23 0.22 -0.63 -2.04
N MET A 24 -0.06 -1.87 -1.70
CA MET A 24 -0.82 -2.26 -0.53
C MET A 24 0.16 -2.94 0.42
N VAL A 25 0.35 -2.37 1.60
CA VAL A 25 1.35 -2.81 2.58
C VAL A 25 0.61 -3.24 3.83
N ASN A 26 0.60 -4.54 4.09
CA ASN A 26 0.09 -5.09 5.34
C ASN A 26 1.25 -5.16 6.35
N TYR A 27 1.02 -4.56 7.52
CA TYR A 27 1.97 -4.48 8.64
C TYR A 27 1.43 -5.11 9.93
N GLU A 28 0.47 -6.03 9.83
CA GLU A 28 -0.02 -6.84 10.95
C GLU A 28 1.12 -7.54 11.70
N ASP A 29 2.10 -8.03 10.95
CA ASP A 29 3.36 -8.57 11.42
C ASP A 29 4.51 -7.71 10.91
N ILE A 30 5.14 -6.96 11.80
CA ILE A 30 6.25 -6.04 11.47
C ILE A 30 7.50 -6.82 11.04
N ASP A 31 7.67 -8.06 11.50
CA ASP A 31 8.77 -8.92 11.09
C ASP A 31 8.54 -9.52 9.68
N ASN A 32 7.28 -9.63 9.25
CA ASN A 32 6.87 -10.22 7.97
C ASN A 32 5.94 -9.31 7.14
N LEU A 33 6.41 -8.11 6.82
CA LEU A 33 5.66 -7.17 5.99
C LEU A 33 5.29 -7.77 4.63
N LYS A 34 4.01 -7.69 4.28
CA LYS A 34 3.51 -8.15 2.98
C LYS A 34 3.16 -6.97 2.09
N VAL A 35 3.89 -6.84 0.97
CA VAL A 35 3.67 -5.78 -0.01
C VAL A 35 3.09 -6.35 -1.29
N THR A 36 1.92 -5.84 -1.69
CA THR A 36 1.28 -6.16 -2.97
C THR A 36 1.34 -4.94 -3.89
N THR A 37 1.90 -5.12 -5.08
CA THR A 37 1.90 -4.06 -6.11
C THR A 37 0.73 -4.27 -7.05
N ILE A 38 -0.13 -3.26 -7.14
CA ILE A 38 -1.26 -3.22 -8.05
C ILE A 38 -0.93 -2.19 -9.14
N GLY A 39 -1.00 -2.61 -10.40
CA GLY A 39 -0.89 -1.68 -11.52
C GLY A 39 -2.12 -0.78 -11.54
N ALA A 40 -1.95 0.54 -11.45
CA ALA A 40 -3.05 1.46 -11.68
C ALA A 40 -3.24 1.54 -13.20
N ALA A 41 -4.34 0.98 -13.70
CA ALA A 41 -4.82 1.36 -15.02
C ALA A 41 -5.06 2.88 -14.99
N ARG A 42 -4.48 3.60 -15.93
CA ARG A 42 -4.71 5.04 -16.10
C ARG A 42 -6.12 5.29 -16.62
#